data_AF-A0A523SPW1-F1
#
_entry.id   AF-A0A523SPW1-F1
#
_cell.length_a   1.000
_cell.length_b   1.000
_cell.length_c   1.000
_cell.angle_alpha   90.00
_cell.angle_beta   90.00
_cell.angle_gamma   90.00
#
_symmetry.space_group_name_H-M   'P 1'
#
loop_
_entity.id
_entity.type
_entity.pdbx_description
1 polymer ?
#
loop_
_entity_poly.entity_id
_entity_poly.type
_entity_poly.pdbx_seq_one_letter_code
_entity_poly.pdbx_strand_id
1 'polypeptide(L)'
;MVNDEELRKAKRAIMTWLSFGTYPKEYLLFFFYWSLFNSYYGLGLFKGGDKNKVLSFGRQYNALWNKVIKANARDLVAQECVGNGKGENPPSSQVKAATGHLRNLLGVHKRQICIHCRPDKRNQCSRVAEKGKDGHLEALLRIIYQIRCNLIHGDKVELKEDQGERNKKLVRLATPILREILLNL
;
A
#
# COMPACT_ATOMS: atom_id res chain seq x y z
N MET A 1 9.43 -15.59 22.76
CA MET A 1 8.28 -15.10 23.55
C MET A 1 7.65 -13.95 22.79
N VAL A 2 6.32 -13.92 22.67
CA VAL A 2 5.60 -12.79 22.05
C VAL A 2 5.55 -11.64 23.06
N ASN A 3 5.84 -10.41 22.64
CA ASN A 3 5.80 -9.22 23.51
C ASN A 3 4.34 -8.89 23.90
N ASP A 4 4.08 -8.61 25.18
CA ASP A 4 2.76 -8.23 25.69
C ASP A 4 2.15 -7.01 24.97
N GLU A 5 2.97 -6.08 24.52
CA GLU A 5 2.51 -4.93 23.74
C GLU A 5 2.01 -5.36 22.35
N GLU A 6 2.68 -6.30 21.70
CA GLU A 6 2.27 -6.86 20.41
C GLU A 6 0.98 -7.66 20.54
N LEU A 7 0.87 -8.45 21.61
CA LEU A 7 -0.36 -9.19 21.92
C LEU A 7 -1.53 -8.24 22.16
N ARG A 8 -1.32 -7.13 22.87
CA ARG A 8 -2.35 -6.10 23.10
C ARG A 8 -2.75 -5.38 21.81
N LYS A 9 -1.79 -5.08 20.92
CA LYS A 9 -2.08 -4.51 19.58
C LYS A 9 -2.88 -5.47 18.73
N ALA A 10 -2.52 -6.76 18.72
CA ALA A 10 -3.24 -7.80 18.00
C ALA A 10 -4.68 -7.97 18.49
N LYS A 11 -4.88 -8.09 19.82
CA LYS A 11 -6.22 -8.18 20.43
C LYS A 11 -7.09 -6.97 20.07
N ARG A 12 -6.56 -5.75 20.14
CA ARG A 12 -7.30 -4.54 19.73
C ARG A 12 -7.68 -4.59 18.26
N ALA A 13 -6.76 -4.95 17.37
CA ALA A 13 -7.08 -5.10 15.95
C ALA A 13 -8.20 -6.12 15.74
N ILE A 14 -8.10 -7.32 16.33
CA ILE A 14 -9.13 -8.37 16.22
C ILE A 14 -10.49 -7.84 16.71
N MET A 15 -10.54 -7.23 17.89
CA MET A 15 -11.78 -6.68 18.42
C MET A 15 -12.35 -5.58 17.52
N THR A 16 -11.51 -4.70 16.97
CA THR A 16 -11.94 -3.72 15.97
C THR A 16 -12.57 -4.40 14.76
N TRP A 17 -11.90 -5.42 14.19
CA TRP A 17 -12.41 -6.16 13.04
C TRP A 17 -13.70 -6.95 13.31
N LEU A 18 -13.89 -7.45 14.52
CA LEU A 18 -15.13 -8.17 14.89
C LEU A 18 -16.28 -7.24 15.30
N SER A 19 -15.98 -6.02 15.78
CA SER A 19 -16.98 -5.04 16.23
C SER A 19 -17.45 -4.09 15.13
N PHE A 20 -16.63 -3.83 14.12
CA PHE A 20 -17.08 -3.15 12.90
C PHE A 20 -17.95 -4.13 12.10
N GLY A 21 -19.27 -3.89 12.07
CA GLY A 21 -20.27 -4.76 11.42
C GLY A 21 -19.88 -5.30 10.02
N THR A 22 -20.38 -4.71 8.93
CA THR A 22 -20.00 -5.13 7.58
C THR A 22 -18.93 -4.22 7.00
N TYR A 23 -17.71 -4.72 6.83
CA TYR A 23 -16.65 -4.04 6.08
C TYR A 23 -17.05 -3.82 4.62
N PRO A 24 -16.57 -2.73 3.97
CA PRO A 24 -16.73 -2.57 2.53
C PRO A 24 -16.22 -3.80 1.77
N LYS A 25 -16.97 -4.26 0.77
CA LYS A 25 -16.63 -5.47 -0.01
C LYS A 25 -15.22 -5.37 -0.62
N GLU A 26 -14.80 -4.17 -1.00
CA GLU A 26 -13.46 -3.91 -1.54
C GLU A 26 -12.35 -4.24 -0.54
N TYR A 27 -12.58 -3.97 0.76
CA TYR A 27 -11.61 -4.24 1.81
C TYR A 27 -11.48 -5.73 2.07
N LEU A 28 -12.60 -6.44 2.09
CA LEU A 28 -12.60 -7.90 2.24
C LEU A 28 -11.90 -8.58 1.07
N LEU A 29 -12.18 -8.14 -0.16
CA LEU A 29 -11.54 -8.70 -1.36
C LEU A 29 -10.03 -8.42 -1.39
N PHE A 30 -9.61 -7.21 -1.03
CA PHE A 30 -8.19 -6.88 -0.90
C PHE A 30 -7.51 -7.71 0.19
N PHE A 31 -8.14 -7.85 1.35
CA PHE A 31 -7.63 -8.65 2.46
C PHE A 31 -7.46 -10.12 2.06
N PHE A 32 -8.42 -10.67 1.32
CA PHE A 32 -8.34 -12.03 0.78
C PHE A 32 -7.12 -12.21 -0.13
N TYR A 33 -6.97 -11.36 -1.17
CA TYR A 33 -5.80 -11.46 -2.07
C TYR A 33 -4.48 -11.18 -1.36
N TRP A 34 -4.45 -10.21 -0.44
CA TRP A 34 -3.26 -9.96 0.37
C TRP A 34 -2.89 -11.18 1.22
N SER A 35 -3.88 -11.88 1.79
CA SER A 35 -3.66 -13.07 2.61
C SER A 35 -3.07 -14.21 1.78
N LEU A 36 -3.59 -14.46 0.57
CA LEU A 36 -3.00 -15.42 -0.37
C LEU A 36 -1.56 -15.05 -0.75
N PHE A 37 -1.31 -13.77 -1.05
CA PHE A 37 0.03 -13.28 -1.38
C PHE A 37 0.99 -13.47 -0.19
N ASN A 38 0.54 -13.16 1.03
CA ASN A 38 1.28 -13.37 2.28
C ASN A 38 1.58 -14.84 2.54
N SER A 39 0.63 -15.74 2.28
CA SER A 39 0.90 -17.17 2.37
C SER A 39 2.03 -17.60 1.44
N TYR A 40 2.07 -17.09 0.21
CA TYR A 40 3.12 -17.41 -0.77
C TYR A 40 4.49 -16.85 -0.36
N TYR A 41 4.62 -15.53 -0.13
CA TYR A 41 5.91 -14.97 0.26
C TYR A 41 6.33 -15.37 1.68
N GLY A 42 5.40 -15.92 2.46
CA GLY A 42 5.60 -16.45 3.80
C GLY A 42 6.33 -17.80 3.86
N LEU A 43 6.44 -18.55 2.75
CA LEU A 43 7.02 -19.90 2.66
C LEU A 43 8.53 -20.01 2.98
N GLY A 44 9.15 -18.99 3.59
CA GLY A 44 10.57 -18.99 3.96
C GLY A 44 11.52 -18.66 2.82
N LEU A 45 11.01 -18.39 1.61
CA LEU A 45 11.80 -18.01 0.43
C LEU A 45 12.52 -16.65 0.58
N PHE A 46 12.00 -15.79 1.47
CA PHE A 46 12.52 -14.44 1.68
C PHE A 46 12.93 -14.20 3.13
N LYS A 47 14.06 -13.51 3.32
CA LYS A 47 14.62 -13.17 4.64
C LYS A 47 14.16 -11.78 5.13
N GLY A 48 14.12 -11.61 6.46
CA GLY A 48 13.78 -10.35 7.12
C GLY A 48 12.31 -10.24 7.54
N GLY A 49 11.93 -9.05 8.03
CA GLY A 49 10.54 -8.77 8.44
C GLY A 49 9.57 -8.69 7.25
N ASP A 50 8.26 -8.64 7.55
CA ASP A 50 7.16 -8.67 6.57
C ASP A 50 7.38 -7.72 5.37
N LYS A 51 7.66 -6.44 5.66
CA LYS A 51 8.01 -5.44 4.65
C LYS A 51 9.18 -5.87 3.75
N ASN A 52 10.27 -6.40 4.33
CA ASN A 52 11.45 -6.79 3.55
C ASN A 52 11.16 -8.00 2.68
N LYS A 53 10.33 -8.94 3.13
CA LYS A 53 9.91 -10.09 2.33
C LYS A 53 9.12 -9.64 1.09
N VAL A 54 8.13 -8.77 1.27
CA VAL A 54 7.32 -8.20 0.18
C VAL A 54 8.19 -7.48 -0.86
N LEU A 55 9.15 -6.67 -0.41
CA LEU A 55 10.04 -5.95 -1.32
C LEU A 55 11.02 -6.90 -2.03
N SER A 56 11.51 -7.93 -1.34
CA SER A 56 12.37 -8.95 -1.93
C SER A 56 11.64 -9.75 -3.00
N PHE A 57 10.36 -10.09 -2.76
CA PHE A 57 9.48 -10.65 -3.77
C PHE A 57 9.41 -9.74 -4.99
N GLY A 58 9.14 -8.45 -4.80
CA GLY A 58 9.06 -7.49 -5.91
C GLY A 58 10.33 -7.38 -6.74
N ARG A 59 11.50 -7.51 -6.12
CA ARG A 59 12.79 -7.54 -6.82
C ARG A 59 12.97 -8.82 -7.63
N GLN A 60 12.72 -9.97 -7.01
CA GLN A 60 12.96 -11.27 -7.65
C GLN A 60 11.96 -11.55 -8.79
N TYR A 61 10.71 -11.15 -8.62
CA TYR A 61 9.63 -11.41 -9.58
C TYR A 61 9.32 -10.21 -10.47
N ASN A 62 10.28 -9.33 -10.72
CA ASN A 62 10.06 -8.11 -11.53
C ASN A 62 9.61 -8.43 -12.97
N ALA A 63 9.83 -9.65 -13.47
CA ALA A 63 9.30 -10.14 -14.75
C ALA A 63 7.76 -10.13 -14.81
N LEU A 64 7.06 -10.18 -13.66
CA LEU A 64 5.60 -10.08 -13.59
C LEU A 64 5.07 -8.70 -14.00
N TRP A 65 5.94 -7.68 -14.15
CA TRP A 65 5.58 -6.31 -14.54
C TRP A 65 5.07 -6.23 -15.99
N ASN A 66 3.86 -6.75 -16.19
CA ASN A 66 3.19 -6.90 -17.48
C ASN A 66 2.28 -5.69 -17.81
N LYS A 67 1.61 -5.73 -18.97
CA LYS A 67 0.75 -4.63 -19.44
C LYS A 67 -0.44 -4.35 -18.50
N VAL A 68 -1.04 -5.40 -17.92
CA VAL A 68 -2.19 -5.29 -17.02
C VAL A 68 -1.77 -4.64 -15.71
N ILE A 69 -0.65 -5.08 -15.11
CA ILE A 69 -0.11 -4.46 -13.90
C ILE A 69 0.26 -2.99 -14.15
N LYS A 70 0.93 -2.68 -15.28
CA LYS A 70 1.30 -1.30 -15.64
C LYS A 70 0.09 -0.36 -15.72
N ALA A 71 -1.00 -0.81 -16.33
CA ALA A 71 -2.23 -0.02 -16.45
C ALA A 71 -2.82 0.32 -15.07
N ASN A 72 -3.03 -0.70 -14.23
CA ASN A 72 -3.56 -0.50 -12.88
C ASN A 72 -2.60 0.32 -11.98
N ALA A 73 -1.28 0.12 -12.13
CA ALA A 73 -0.29 0.90 -11.41
C ALA A 73 -0.33 2.38 -11.81
N ARG A 74 -0.60 2.70 -13.08
CA ARG A 74 -0.76 4.09 -13.55
C ARG A 74 -1.91 4.77 -12.84
N ASP A 75 -3.06 4.11 -12.75
CA ASP A 75 -4.24 4.64 -12.07
C ASP A 75 -4.02 4.81 -10.57
N LEU A 76 -3.29 3.86 -9.96
CA LEU A 76 -2.90 3.93 -8.55
C LEU A 76 -2.00 5.14 -8.27
N VAL A 77 -0.94 5.34 -9.05
CA VAL A 77 0.00 6.46 -8.81
C VAL A 77 -0.51 7.80 -9.32
N ALA A 78 -1.60 7.82 -10.09
CA ALA A 78 -2.37 9.02 -10.40
C ALA A 78 -3.16 9.57 -9.19
N GLN A 79 -3.22 8.85 -8.07
CA GLN A 79 -3.81 9.35 -6.82
C GLN A 79 -2.79 10.11 -5.96
N GLU A 80 -3.26 10.86 -4.96
CA GLU A 80 -2.41 11.43 -3.90
C GLU A 80 -1.58 10.32 -3.22
N CYS A 81 -0.28 10.56 -3.01
CA CYS A 81 0.65 9.59 -2.40
C CYS A 81 0.11 9.00 -1.09
N VAL A 82 0.30 7.70 -0.88
CA VAL A 82 -0.15 7.01 0.34
C VAL A 82 0.64 7.51 1.56
N GLY A 83 -0.07 8.03 2.57
CA GLY A 83 0.55 8.55 3.79
C GLY A 83 0.99 7.44 4.75
N ASN A 84 1.82 7.77 5.73
CA ASN A 84 2.28 6.82 6.76
C ASN A 84 1.36 6.74 7.99
N GLY A 85 0.06 6.98 7.83
CA GLY A 85 -0.89 7.00 8.94
C GLY A 85 -2.22 7.64 8.55
N LYS A 86 -2.92 8.15 9.56
CA LYS A 86 -4.23 8.83 9.43
C LYS A 86 -4.12 10.26 8.92
N GLY A 87 -5.22 10.81 8.43
CA GLY A 87 -5.38 12.23 8.14
C GLY A 87 -4.28 12.76 7.20
N GLU A 88 -3.67 13.86 7.59
CA GLU A 88 -2.71 14.63 6.77
C GLU A 88 -1.28 14.06 6.78
N ASN A 89 -1.07 12.86 7.32
CA ASN A 89 0.27 12.28 7.42
C ASN A 89 0.91 12.12 6.02
N PRO A 90 2.14 12.64 5.81
CA PRO A 90 2.83 12.52 4.54
C PRO A 90 3.29 11.08 4.29
N PRO A 91 3.64 10.72 3.04
CA PRO A 91 4.31 9.45 2.76
C PRO A 91 5.68 9.42 3.48
N SER A 92 6.16 8.20 3.79
CA SER A 92 7.58 8.03 4.12
C SER A 92 8.48 8.35 2.92
N SER A 93 9.76 8.60 3.16
CA SER A 93 10.74 8.88 2.10
C SER A 93 10.80 7.81 1.01
N GLN A 94 10.66 6.54 1.42
CA GLN A 94 10.66 5.39 0.52
C GLN A 94 9.36 5.28 -0.27
N VAL A 95 8.19 5.51 0.35
CA VAL A 95 6.90 5.51 -0.36
C VAL A 95 6.83 6.67 -1.35
N LYS A 96 7.37 7.84 -0.98
CA LYS A 96 7.47 9.00 -1.86
C LYS A 96 8.38 8.70 -3.06
N ALA A 97 9.55 8.11 -2.83
CA ALA A 97 10.48 7.72 -3.89
C ALA A 97 9.85 6.68 -4.85
N ALA A 98 9.22 5.63 -4.31
CA ALA A 98 8.53 4.62 -5.11
C ALA A 98 7.40 5.22 -5.96
N THR A 99 6.60 6.12 -5.38
CA THR A 99 5.53 6.81 -6.11
C THR A 99 6.11 7.71 -7.21
N GLY A 100 7.17 8.46 -6.92
CA GLY A 100 7.86 9.31 -7.89
C GLY A 100 8.45 8.51 -9.05
N HIS A 101 9.11 7.40 -8.74
CA HIS A 101 9.68 6.48 -9.73
C HIS A 101 8.60 5.95 -10.69
N LEU A 102 7.50 5.41 -10.17
CA LEU A 102 6.41 4.87 -11.00
C LEU A 102 5.70 5.95 -11.82
N ARG A 103 5.52 7.16 -11.26
CA ARG A 103 4.95 8.28 -12.02
C ARG A 103 5.80 8.65 -13.22
N ASN A 104 7.11 8.74 -13.04
CA ASN A 104 8.04 9.02 -14.13
C ASN A 104 8.00 7.90 -15.17
N LEU A 105 8.06 6.64 -14.72
CA LEU A 105 8.00 5.46 -15.59
C LEU A 105 6.72 5.38 -16.44
N LEU A 106 5.58 5.78 -15.87
CA LEU A 106 4.25 5.63 -16.48
C LEU A 106 3.72 6.93 -17.12
N GLY A 107 4.53 7.98 -17.19
CA GLY A 107 4.15 9.27 -17.77
C GLY A 107 3.02 9.97 -17.01
N VAL A 108 2.98 9.85 -15.68
CA VAL A 108 2.01 10.54 -14.81
C VAL A 108 2.68 11.79 -14.23
N HIS A 109 2.21 12.98 -14.61
CA HIS A 109 2.85 14.22 -14.22
C HIS A 109 2.66 14.54 -12.73
N LYS A 110 3.75 14.44 -11.96
CA LYS A 110 3.77 14.68 -10.51
C LYS A 110 3.12 16.02 -10.12
N ARG A 111 3.39 17.11 -10.84
CA ARG A 111 2.83 18.44 -10.53
C ARG A 111 1.30 18.48 -10.66
N GLN A 112 0.77 17.86 -11.71
CA GLN A 112 -0.68 17.79 -11.95
C GLN A 112 -1.38 16.98 -10.84
N ILE A 113 -0.77 15.92 -10.33
CA ILE A 113 -1.36 15.20 -9.20
C ILE A 113 -1.22 15.99 -7.90
N CYS A 114 -0.04 16.57 -7.65
CA CYS A 114 0.26 17.23 -6.38
C CYS A 114 -0.53 18.51 -6.15
N ILE A 115 -0.99 19.23 -7.18
CA ILE A 115 -1.83 20.42 -6.99
C ILE A 115 -3.20 20.08 -6.37
N HIS A 116 -3.67 18.85 -6.57
CA HIS A 116 -4.93 18.33 -6.02
C HIS A 116 -4.73 17.51 -4.73
N CYS A 117 -3.50 17.37 -4.23
CA CYS A 117 -3.27 16.81 -2.89
C CYS A 117 -3.86 17.74 -1.82
N ARG A 118 -4.23 17.16 -0.68
CA ARG A 118 -4.70 17.93 0.47
C ARG A 118 -3.64 18.93 0.92
N PRO A 119 -3.99 20.19 1.22
CA PRO A 119 -3.02 21.27 1.40
C PRO A 119 -1.96 20.96 2.48
N ASP A 120 -2.40 20.50 3.65
CA ASP A 120 -1.50 20.24 4.77
C ASP A 120 -0.57 19.06 4.50
N LYS A 121 -1.12 17.94 4.01
CA LYS A 121 -0.30 16.82 3.58
C LYS A 121 0.68 17.19 2.47
N ARG A 122 0.29 18.03 1.51
CA ARG A 122 1.19 18.52 0.46
C ARG A 122 2.34 19.34 1.04
N ASN A 123 2.04 20.24 1.98
CA ASN A 123 3.04 21.06 2.67
C ASN A 123 4.01 20.21 3.50
N GLN A 124 3.53 19.16 4.17
CA GLN A 124 4.39 18.22 4.88
C GLN A 124 5.20 17.35 3.92
N CYS A 125 4.58 16.86 2.85
CA CYS A 125 5.22 16.03 1.84
C CYS A 125 6.37 16.75 1.12
N SER A 126 6.30 18.08 0.92
CA SER A 126 7.38 18.85 0.29
C SER A 126 8.72 18.72 1.04
N ARG A 127 8.67 18.54 2.36
CA ARG A 127 9.83 18.39 3.25
C ARG A 127 10.39 16.96 3.31
N VAL A 128 9.67 15.99 2.78
CA VAL A 128 10.11 14.58 2.77
C VAL A 128 11.07 14.36 1.61
N ALA A 129 12.34 14.05 1.90
CA ALA A 129 13.29 13.66 0.86
C ALA A 129 12.92 12.31 0.24
N GLU A 130 13.10 12.16 -1.07
CA GLU A 130 12.94 10.88 -1.76
C GLU A 130 14.21 10.03 -1.53
N LYS A 131 14.05 8.85 -0.92
CA LYS A 131 15.17 7.94 -0.64
C LYS A 131 14.82 6.51 -1.06
N GLY A 132 15.69 5.90 -1.85
CA GLY A 132 15.56 4.51 -2.30
C GLY A 132 15.69 4.38 -3.82
N LYS A 133 16.08 3.19 -4.26
CA LYS A 133 16.07 2.77 -5.66
C LYS A 133 15.39 1.42 -5.69
N ASP A 134 14.15 1.42 -6.14
CA ASP A 134 13.34 0.21 -6.24
C ASP A 134 13.26 -0.24 -7.70
N GLY A 135 13.17 -1.56 -7.93
CA GLY A 135 12.66 -2.07 -9.21
C GLY A 135 11.18 -1.71 -9.42
N HIS A 136 10.63 -1.91 -10.62
CA HIS A 136 9.25 -1.49 -10.92
C HIS A 136 8.22 -2.17 -10.03
N LEU A 137 8.30 -3.51 -9.93
CA LEU A 137 7.36 -4.28 -9.11
C LEU A 137 7.63 -4.07 -7.61
N GLU A 138 8.89 -3.90 -7.21
CA GLU A 138 9.26 -3.55 -5.84
C GLU A 138 8.65 -2.20 -5.41
N ALA A 139 8.76 -1.17 -6.24
CA ALA A 139 8.21 0.15 -5.99
C ALA A 139 6.68 0.07 -5.82
N LEU A 140 6.03 -0.69 -6.70
CA LEU A 140 4.59 -0.91 -6.65
C LEU A 140 4.18 -1.61 -5.35
N LEU A 141 4.83 -2.72 -5.02
CA LEU A 141 4.53 -3.48 -3.81
C LEU A 141 4.83 -2.70 -2.53
N ARG A 142 5.80 -1.77 -2.55
CA ARG A 142 6.01 -0.82 -1.44
C ARG A 142 4.77 0.03 -1.18
N ILE A 143 4.15 0.54 -2.23
CA ILE A 143 2.93 1.36 -2.13
C ILE A 143 1.76 0.50 -1.65
N ILE A 144 1.56 -0.68 -2.23
CA ILE A 144 0.49 -1.60 -1.83
C ILE A 144 0.66 -2.06 -0.37
N TYR A 145 1.89 -2.34 0.07
CA TYR A 145 2.19 -2.65 1.47
C TYR A 145 1.80 -1.49 2.40
N GLN A 146 2.06 -0.24 2.01
CA GLN A 146 1.63 0.91 2.80
C GLN A 146 0.09 1.02 2.86
N ILE A 147 -0.61 0.75 1.77
CA ILE A 147 -2.10 0.69 1.75
C ILE A 147 -2.57 -0.38 2.74
N ARG A 148 -1.98 -1.58 2.68
CA ARG A 148 -2.27 -2.65 3.63
C ARG A 148 -2.01 -2.23 5.07
N CYS A 149 -0.88 -1.58 5.36
CA CYS A 149 -0.57 -1.11 6.71
C CYS A 149 -1.60 -0.09 7.21
N ASN A 150 -2.08 0.80 6.35
CA ASN A 150 -3.10 1.78 6.74
C ASN A 150 -4.47 1.12 6.96
N LEU A 151 -4.75 -0.01 6.29
CA LEU A 151 -6.01 -0.74 6.41
C LEU A 151 -6.05 -1.77 7.56
N ILE A 152 -4.96 -2.49 7.81
CA ILE A 152 -4.96 -3.68 8.70
C ILE A 152 -4.51 -3.34 10.12
N HIS A 153 -3.70 -2.30 10.32
CA HIS A 153 -3.41 -1.82 11.67
C HIS A 153 -4.62 -1.04 12.17
N GLY A 154 -5.42 -1.68 13.04
CA GLY A 154 -6.77 -1.24 13.47
C GLY A 154 -6.87 0.12 14.14
N ASP A 155 -5.74 0.80 14.36
CA ASP A 155 -5.64 2.18 14.82
C ASP A 155 -5.53 3.19 13.67
N LYS A 156 -5.45 2.75 12.40
CA LYS A 156 -5.21 3.59 11.22
C LYS A 156 -6.36 3.64 10.22
N VAL A 157 -7.39 2.83 10.41
CA VAL A 157 -8.53 2.77 9.48
C VAL A 157 -9.41 4.01 9.65
N GLU A 158 -9.52 4.80 8.59
CA GLU A 158 -10.45 5.92 8.49
C GLU A 158 -11.63 5.46 7.61
N LEU A 159 -12.77 5.21 8.24
CA LEU A 159 -13.99 4.67 7.59
C LEU A 159 -15.05 5.73 7.32
N LYS A 160 -14.89 6.93 7.86
CA LYS A 160 -15.85 8.04 7.72
C LYS A 160 -15.29 9.08 6.74
N GLU A 161 -16.20 9.83 6.13
CA GLU A 161 -15.91 11.04 5.33
C GLU A 161 -14.98 10.77 4.12
N ASP A 162 -14.38 11.85 3.59
CA ASP A 162 -13.55 11.83 2.38
C ASP A 162 -12.34 10.88 2.48
N GLN A 163 -11.79 10.67 3.68
CA GLN A 163 -10.71 9.70 3.88
C GLN A 163 -11.17 8.26 3.66
N GLY A 164 -12.41 7.93 4.05
CA GLY A 164 -13.01 6.62 3.82
C GLY A 164 -13.15 6.32 2.32
N GLU A 165 -13.66 7.26 1.54
CA GLU A 165 -13.76 7.11 0.07
C GLU A 165 -12.39 7.01 -0.59
N ARG A 166 -11.43 7.82 -0.16
CA ARG A 166 -10.05 7.76 -0.66
C ARG A 166 -9.41 6.41 -0.38
N ASN A 167 -9.56 5.87 0.83
CA ASN A 167 -9.03 4.56 1.19
C ASN A 167 -9.71 3.44 0.39
N LYS A 168 -11.03 3.49 0.21
CA LYS A 168 -11.78 2.60 -0.70
C LYS A 168 -11.24 2.64 -2.12
N LYS A 169 -10.99 3.83 -2.65
CA LYS A 169 -10.42 4.00 -4.01
C LYS A 169 -9.02 3.39 -4.11
N LEU A 170 -8.13 3.66 -3.15
CA LEU A 170 -6.77 3.09 -3.14
C LEU A 170 -6.80 1.56 -3.08
N VAL A 171 -7.66 1.00 -2.22
CA VAL A 171 -7.83 -0.45 -2.10
C VAL A 171 -8.38 -1.04 -3.41
N ARG A 172 -9.42 -0.43 -3.99
CA ARG A 172 -10.00 -0.86 -5.28
C ARG A 172 -8.97 -0.87 -6.41
N LEU A 173 -8.05 0.09 -6.44
CA LEU A 173 -6.97 0.16 -7.43
C LEU A 173 -5.85 -0.85 -7.18
N ALA A 174 -5.57 -1.18 -5.92
CA ALA A 174 -4.53 -2.14 -5.56
C ALA A 174 -4.97 -3.62 -5.70
N THR A 175 -6.27 -3.90 -5.52
CA THR A 175 -6.84 -5.25 -5.64
C THR A 175 -6.56 -5.97 -6.97
N PRO A 176 -6.85 -5.39 -8.15
CA PRO A 176 -6.60 -6.06 -9.43
C PRO A 176 -5.11 -6.32 -9.68
N ILE A 177 -4.22 -5.50 -9.09
CA ILE A 177 -2.77 -5.71 -9.16
C ILE A 177 -2.37 -6.97 -8.38
N LEU A 178 -2.86 -7.13 -7.15
CA LEU A 178 -2.59 -8.34 -6.35
C LEU A 178 -3.15 -9.59 -7.02
N ARG A 179 -4.37 -9.50 -7.57
CA ARG A 179 -4.98 -10.60 -8.34
C ARG A 179 -4.10 -10.99 -9.53
N GLU A 180 -3.63 -10.01 -10.30
CA GLU A 180 -2.79 -10.26 -11.48
C GLU A 180 -1.44 -10.88 -11.10
N ILE A 181 -0.81 -10.42 -10.01
CA ILE A 181 0.40 -11.07 -9.48
C ILE A 181 0.13 -12.54 -9.18
N LEU A 182 -0.93 -12.83 -8.41
CA LEU A 182 -1.28 -14.20 -7.99
C LEU A 182 -1.60 -15.13 -9.16
N LEU A 183 -2.21 -14.63 -10.23
CA LEU A 183 -2.53 -15.43 -11.43
C LEU A 183 -1.30 -15.79 -12.27
N ASN A 184 -0.17 -15.12 -12.06
CA ASN A 184 1.06 -15.31 -12.82
C ASN A 184 2.24 -15.77 -11.94
N LEU A 185 1.97 -16.20 -10.70
CA LEU A 185 2.97 -16.84 -9.81
C LEU A 185 3.32 -18.25 -10.28
#